data_AF-A0A7V9GM90-F1
#
_entry.id   AF-A0A7V9GM90-F1
#
_cell.length_a   1.000
_cell.length_b   1.000
_cell.length_c   1.000
_cell.angle_alpha   90.00
_cell.angle_beta   90.00
_cell.angle_gamma   90.00
#
_symmetry.space_group_name_H-M   'P 1'
#
loop_
_entity.id
_entity.type
_entity.pdbx_description
1 polymer ?
#
loop_
_entity_poly.entity_id
_entity_poly.type
_entity_poly.pdbx_seq_one_letter_code
_entity_poly.pdbx_strand_id
1 'polypeptide(L)'
;MIPILGFILCALVILYCGKKLSFYGDIIAYRSVLGKAWIGLILLSTVTSLPELMVGISSSAIVQSADLAVSDVLGSCAFNLGLLAILDAFMPKQAALFSTASQKHVLAAVMGIILVAMAGIGIF
;
A
#
# COMPACT_ATOMS: atom_id res chain seq x y z
N MET A 1 6.83 19.81 -20.63
CA MET A 1 5.36 19.59 -20.72
C MET A 1 4.99 18.13 -21.00
N ILE A 2 5.53 17.51 -22.05
CA ILE A 2 5.28 16.09 -22.40
C ILE A 2 5.45 15.10 -21.23
N PRO A 3 6.50 15.16 -20.38
CA PRO A 3 6.64 14.20 -19.28
C PRO A 3 5.56 14.34 -18.20
N ILE A 4 5.10 15.57 -17.93
CA ILE A 4 4.05 15.83 -16.93
C ILE A 4 2.71 15.31 -17.44
N LEU A 5 2.42 15.49 -18.73
CA LEU A 5 1.21 14.96 -19.35
C LEU A 5 1.19 13.43 -19.33
N GLY A 6 2.33 12.80 -19.65
CA GLY A 6 2.50 11.35 -19.55
C GLY A 6 2.31 10.84 -18.13
N PHE A 7 2.88 11.53 -17.13
CA PHE A 7 2.71 11.19 -15.72
C PHE A 7 1.23 11.24 -15.29
N ILE A 8 0.51 12.33 -15.63
CA ILE A 8 -0.90 12.48 -15.29
C ILE A 8 -1.75 11.37 -15.94
N LEU A 9 -1.48 11.05 -17.21
CA LEU A 9 -2.18 9.99 -17.92
C LEU A 9 -1.95 8.63 -17.25
N CYS A 10 -0.70 8.29 -16.93
CA CYS A 10 -0.36 7.06 -16.22
C CYS A 10 -1.03 7.00 -14.85
N ALA A 11 -1.00 8.09 -14.08
CA ALA A 11 -1.65 8.17 -12.77
C ALA A 11 -3.17 7.90 -12.87
N LEU A 12 -3.85 8.50 -13.84
CA LEU A 12 -5.27 8.27 -14.09
C LEU A 12 -5.57 6.81 -14.46
N VAL A 13 -4.73 6.21 -15.31
CA VAL A 13 -4.86 4.79 -15.68
C VAL A 13 -4.66 3.88 -14.47
N ILE A 14 -3.66 4.14 -13.64
CA ILE A 14 -3.40 3.37 -12.42
C ILE A 14 -4.59 3.47 -11.45
N LEU A 15 -5.12 4.68 -11.23
CA LEU A 15 -6.30 4.88 -10.37
C LEU A 15 -7.53 4.12 -10.89
N TYR A 16 -7.77 4.18 -12.21
CA TYR A 16 -8.89 3.48 -12.84
C TYR A 16 -8.73 1.95 -12.74
N CYS A 17 -7.56 1.44 -13.08
CA CYS A 17 -7.23 0.02 -13.01
C CYS A 17 -7.30 -0.52 -11.58
N GLY A 18 -6.75 0.22 -10.60
CA GLY A 18 -6.79 -0.15 -9.19
C GLY A 18 -8.23 -0.29 -8.67
N LYS A 19 -9.11 0.68 -9.00
CA LYS A 19 -10.53 0.62 -8.63
C LYS A 19 -11.24 -0.60 -9.24
N LYS A 20 -11.03 -0.84 -10.54
CA LYS A 20 -11.57 -2.01 -11.24
C LYS A 20 -11.06 -3.31 -10.64
N LEU A 21 -9.78 -3.38 -10.30
CA LEU A 21 -9.18 -4.60 -9.77
C LEU A 21 -9.69 -4.94 -8.38
N SER A 22 -9.87 -3.96 -7.50
CA SER A 22 -10.51 -4.20 -6.20
C SER A 22 -11.91 -4.78 -6.36
N PHE A 23 -12.70 -4.25 -7.31
CA PHE A 23 -14.05 -4.73 -7.59
C PHE A 23 -14.07 -6.17 -8.12
N TYR A 24 -13.19 -6.50 -9.08
CA TYR A 24 -13.08 -7.87 -9.57
C TYR A 24 -12.48 -8.81 -8.53
N GLY A 25 -11.57 -8.34 -7.67
CA GLY A 25 -11.03 -9.09 -6.54
C GLY A 25 -12.12 -9.54 -5.58
N ASP A 26 -13.06 -8.66 -5.25
CA ASP A 26 -14.23 -9.01 -4.43
C ASP A 26 -15.14 -10.05 -5.10
N ILE A 27 -15.33 -9.96 -6.42
CA ILE A 27 -16.12 -10.94 -7.18
C ILE A 27 -15.43 -12.31 -7.20
N ILE A 28 -14.12 -12.34 -7.44
CA ILE A 28 -13.32 -13.56 -7.41
C ILE A 28 -13.40 -14.16 -6.01
N ALA A 29 -13.26 -13.36 -4.96
CA ALA A 29 -13.40 -13.80 -3.59
C ALA A 29 -14.76 -14.40 -3.23
N TYR A 30 -15.83 -13.88 -3.83
CA TYR A 30 -17.16 -14.44 -3.63
C TYR A 30 -17.35 -15.79 -4.35
N ARG A 31 -16.67 -15.98 -5.48
CA ARG A 31 -16.75 -17.20 -6.29
C ARG A 31 -15.72 -18.27 -5.91
N SER A 32 -14.62 -17.88 -5.27
CA SER A 32 -13.53 -18.76 -4.87
C SER A 32 -13.75 -19.32 -3.47
N VAL A 33 -13.38 -20.59 -3.28
CA VAL A 33 -13.42 -21.29 -1.98
C VAL A 33 -12.45 -20.66 -0.95
N LEU A 34 -11.45 -19.89 -1.41
CA LEU A 34 -10.43 -19.27 -0.56
C LEU A 34 -10.96 -18.14 0.35
N GLY A 35 -12.19 -17.64 0.13
CA GLY A 35 -12.78 -16.59 0.98
C GLY A 35 -12.16 -15.20 0.81
N LYS A 36 -12.93 -14.16 1.18
CA LYS A 36 -12.55 -12.74 1.00
C LYS A 36 -11.22 -12.34 1.61
N ALA A 37 -10.87 -12.87 2.78
CA ALA A 37 -9.64 -12.50 3.47
C ALA A 37 -8.38 -12.89 2.69
N TRP A 38 -8.35 -14.09 2.08
CA TRP A 38 -7.17 -14.58 1.36
C TRP A 38 -6.94 -13.83 0.05
N ILE A 39 -8.01 -13.53 -0.68
CA ILE A 39 -7.90 -12.79 -1.95
C ILE A 39 -7.58 -11.31 -1.69
N GLY A 40 -8.11 -10.71 -0.63
CA GLY A 40 -7.63 -9.42 -0.17
C GLY A 40 -6.14 -9.47 0.21
N LEU A 41 -5.73 -10.48 0.98
CA LEU A 41 -4.36 -10.58 1.47
C LEU A 41 -3.33 -10.83 0.37
N ILE A 42 -3.65 -11.57 -0.70
CA ILE A 42 -2.69 -11.87 -1.77
C ILE A 42 -2.86 -10.88 -2.92
N LEU A 43 -4.08 -10.74 -3.44
CA LEU A 43 -4.34 -10.06 -4.70
C LEU A 43 -4.33 -8.54 -4.50
N LEU A 44 -5.03 -8.04 -3.47
CA LEU A 44 -5.08 -6.61 -3.19
C LEU A 44 -3.71 -6.11 -2.70
N SER A 45 -3.07 -6.81 -1.76
CA SER A 45 -1.76 -6.39 -1.23
C SER A 45 -0.67 -6.35 -2.31
N THR A 46 -0.62 -7.34 -3.21
CA THR A 46 0.38 -7.39 -4.28
C THR A 46 0.21 -6.19 -5.21
N VAL A 47 -1.05 -5.84 -5.53
CA VAL A 47 -1.32 -4.76 -6.47
C VAL A 47 -1.03 -3.41 -5.85
N THR A 48 -1.37 -3.22 -4.58
CA THR A 48 -1.09 -1.97 -3.89
C THR A 48 0.40 -1.73 -3.67
N SER A 49 1.23 -2.78 -3.58
CA SER A 49 2.68 -2.67 -3.41
C SER A 49 3.48 -2.82 -4.71
N LEU A 50 2.82 -3.08 -5.84
CA LEU A 50 3.47 -3.23 -7.14
C LEU A 50 4.12 -1.93 -7.64
N PRO A 51 3.48 -0.75 -7.52
CA PRO A 51 4.10 0.52 -7.90
C PRO A 51 5.39 0.78 -7.12
N GLU A 52 5.38 0.58 -5.80
CA GLU A 52 6.53 0.73 -4.91
C GLU A 52 7.63 -0.27 -5.27
N LEU A 53 7.27 -1.52 -5.58
CA LEU A 53 8.24 -2.50 -6.06
C LEU A 53 8.92 -2.02 -7.35
N MET A 54 8.16 -1.45 -8.30
CA MET A 54 8.73 -0.91 -9.53
C MET A 54 9.63 0.30 -9.27
N VAL A 55 9.24 1.19 -8.35
CA VAL A 55 10.07 2.34 -7.95
C VAL A 55 11.35 1.86 -7.28
N GLY A 56 11.29 0.92 -6.34
CA GLY A 56 12.45 0.31 -5.68
C GLY A 56 13.40 -0.41 -6.63
N ILE A 57 12.87 -1.14 -7.63
CA ILE A 57 13.70 -1.75 -8.67
C ILE A 57 14.35 -0.66 -9.54
N SER A 58 13.59 0.35 -9.96
CA SER A 58 14.14 1.42 -10.80
C SER A 58 15.19 2.27 -10.06
N SER A 59 14.99 2.55 -8.77
CA SER A 59 15.91 3.34 -7.96
C SER A 59 17.21 2.60 -7.69
N SER A 60 17.15 1.28 -7.46
CA SER A 60 18.33 0.44 -7.23
C SER A 60 19.08 0.08 -8.51
N ALA A 61 18.36 -0.31 -9.58
CA ALA A 61 18.97 -0.82 -10.80
C ALA A 61 19.30 0.25 -11.84
N ILE A 62 18.52 1.34 -11.91
CA ILE A 62 18.63 2.35 -12.98
C ILE A 62 19.22 3.65 -12.44
N VAL A 63 18.65 4.17 -11.35
CA VAL A 63 19.06 5.46 -10.76
C VAL A 63 20.28 5.31 -9.84
N GLN A 64 20.52 4.09 -9.34
CA GLN A 64 21.59 3.76 -8.39
C GLN A 64 21.58 4.67 -7.15
N SER A 65 20.38 5.05 -6.68
CA SER A 65 20.20 5.91 -5.52
C SER A 65 19.54 5.12 -4.39
N ALA A 66 20.36 4.79 -3.38
CA ALA A 66 19.88 4.15 -2.15
C ALA A 66 18.91 5.07 -1.39
N ASP A 67 19.19 6.38 -1.34
CA ASP A 67 18.32 7.36 -0.69
C ASP A 67 16.91 7.38 -1.32
N LEU A 68 16.83 7.28 -2.65
CA LEU A 68 15.53 7.24 -3.34
C LEU A 68 14.76 5.97 -2.97
N ALA A 69 15.43 4.80 -2.94
CA ALA A 69 14.82 3.54 -2.56
C ALA A 69 14.31 3.55 -1.11
N VAL A 70 15.11 4.08 -0.19
CA VAL A 70 14.77 4.20 1.23
C VAL A 70 13.60 5.16 1.44
N SER A 71 13.64 6.32 0.78
CA SER A 71 12.58 7.33 0.88
C SER A 71 11.25 6.85 0.30
N ASP A 72 11.26 6.03 -0.75
CA ASP A 72 10.05 5.41 -1.34
C ASP A 72 9.39 4.43 -0.37
N VAL A 73 10.16 3.50 0.21
CA VAL A 73 9.63 2.51 1.16
C VAL A 73 9.09 3.16 2.42
N LEU A 74 9.88 4.04 3.06
CA LEU A 74 9.45 4.72 4.29
C LEU A 74 8.30 5.70 4.02
N GLY A 75 8.38 6.42 2.90
CA GLY A 75 7.36 7.36 2.45
C GLY A 75 6.02 6.68 2.16
N SER A 76 6.01 5.54 1.45
CA SER A 76 4.79 4.78 1.18
C SER A 76 4.18 4.22 2.47
N CYS A 77 4.99 3.68 3.39
CA CYS A 77 4.48 3.23 4.70
C CYS A 77 3.82 4.38 5.48
N ALA A 78 4.47 5.55 5.56
CA ALA A 78 3.91 6.71 6.23
C ALA A 78 2.66 7.24 5.53
N PHE A 79 2.65 7.26 4.19
CA PHE A 79 1.50 7.69 3.39
C PHE A 79 0.29 6.77 3.58
N ASN A 80 0.49 5.45 3.57
CA ASN A 80 -0.58 4.48 3.79
C ASN A 80 -1.19 4.61 5.19
N LEU A 81 -0.36 4.77 6.22
CA LEU A 81 -0.84 5.03 7.59
C LEU A 81 -1.54 6.38 7.71
N GLY A 82 -1.00 7.43 7.07
CA GLY A 82 -1.59 8.76 7.03
C GLY A 82 -2.96 8.76 6.32
N LEU A 83 -3.07 8.05 5.19
CA LEU A 83 -4.33 7.88 4.47
C LEU A 83 -5.37 7.18 5.35
N LEU A 84 -4.98 6.09 6.03
CA LEU A 84 -5.85 5.40 6.97
C LEU A 84 -6.28 6.30 8.13
N ALA A 85 -5.37 7.10 8.70
CA ALA A 85 -5.67 8.04 9.77
C ALA A 85 -6.63 9.15 9.31
N ILE A 86 -6.46 9.66 8.09
CA ILE A 86 -7.37 10.64 7.49
C ILE A 86 -8.75 10.01 7.28
N LEU A 87 -8.83 8.82 6.69
CA LEU A 87 -10.09 8.10 6.49
C LEU A 87 -10.81 7.84 7.82
N ASP A 88 -10.05 7.46 8.86
CA ASP A 88 -10.57 7.24 10.21
C ASP A 88 -11.10 8.54 10.84
N ALA A 89 -10.40 9.67 10.65
CA ALA A 89 -10.82 10.97 11.17
C ALA A 89 -12.14 11.47 10.54
N PHE A 90 -12.43 11.09 9.29
CA PHE A 90 -13.70 11.40 8.62
C PHE A 90 -14.81 10.40 8.93
N MET A 91 -14.52 9.27 9.56
CA MET A 91 -15.53 8.28 9.96
C MET A 91 -16.14 8.61 11.34
N PRO A 92 -17.42 8.26 11.57
CA PRO A 92 -18.01 8.36 12.91
C PRO A 92 -17.23 7.48 13.88
N LYS A 93 -17.01 7.94 15.12
CA LYS A 93 -16.23 7.21 16.16
C LYS A 93 -16.67 5.75 16.39
N GLN A 94 -17.92 5.42 16.07
CA GLN A 94 -18.53 4.09 16.20
C GLN A 94 -18.06 3.12 15.11
N ALA A 95 -17.57 3.65 13.98
CA ALA A 95 -17.09 2.92 12.82
C ALA A 95 -15.59 3.19 12.55
N ALA A 96 -14.89 3.79 13.53
CA ALA A 96 -13.48 4.07 13.41
C ALA A 96 -12.72 2.77 13.13
N LEU A 97 -12.01 2.72 12.01
CA LEU A 97 -11.22 1.61 11.51
C LEU A 97 -10.25 1.09 12.57
N PHE A 98 -9.58 2.00 13.30
CA PHE A 98 -8.65 1.61 14.37
C PHE A 98 -9.36 1.09 15.63
N SER A 99 -10.60 1.52 15.91
CA SER A 99 -11.37 1.04 17.05
C SER A 99 -12.09 -0.30 16.78
N THR A 100 -12.43 -0.58 15.52
CA THR A 100 -13.09 -1.83 15.09
C THR A 100 -12.07 -2.90 14.64
N ALA A 101 -10.79 -2.53 14.49
CA ALA A 101 -9.73 -3.46 14.11
C ALA A 101 -9.65 -4.63 15.11
N SER A 102 -9.85 -5.86 14.62
CA SER A 102 -9.75 -7.04 15.48
C SER A 102 -8.30 -7.28 15.93
N GLN A 103 -8.16 -7.86 17.14
CA GLN A 103 -6.88 -8.27 17.74
C GLN A 103 -5.98 -9.11 16.81
N LYS A 104 -6.56 -9.74 15.77
CA LYS A 104 -5.83 -10.53 14.77
C LYS A 104 -4.83 -9.70 13.95
N HIS A 105 -5.01 -8.37 13.86
CA HIS A 105 -4.10 -7.49 13.13
C HIS A 105 -2.93 -6.96 13.98
N VAL A 106 -2.95 -7.18 15.30
CA VAL A 106 -1.91 -6.69 16.21
C VAL A 106 -0.54 -7.27 15.86
N LEU A 107 -0.48 -8.57 15.53
CA LEU A 107 0.78 -9.21 15.14
C LEU A 107 1.37 -8.59 13.87
N ALA A 108 0.53 -8.30 12.87
CA ALA A 108 0.96 -7.65 11.64
C ALA A 108 1.44 -6.21 11.90
N ALA A 109 0.75 -5.47 12.77
CA ALA A 109 1.15 -4.13 13.16
C ALA A 109 2.50 -4.12 13.89
N VAL A 110 2.70 -5.03 14.84
CA VAL A 110 3.99 -5.17 15.56
C VAL A 110 5.11 -5.51 14.60
N MET A 111 4.90 -6.46 13.69
CA MET A 111 5.88 -6.79 12.65
C MET A 111 6.21 -5.57 11.77
N GLY A 112 5.19 -4.80 11.36
CA GLY A 112 5.40 -3.57 10.59
C GLY A 112 6.26 -2.55 11.34
N ILE A 113 6.00 -2.34 12.63
CA ILE A 113 6.79 -1.44 13.47
C ILE A 113 8.25 -1.90 13.57
N ILE A 114 8.48 -3.20 13.78
CA ILE A 114 9.83 -3.77 13.88
C ILE A 114 10.59 -3.58 12.57
N LEU A 115 9.96 -3.87 11.43
CA LEU A 115 10.59 -3.74 10.11
C LEU A 115 10.95 -2.28 9.79
N VAL A 116 10.05 -1.34 10.08
CA VAL A 116 10.31 0.09 9.88
C VAL A 116 11.42 0.58 10.83
N ALA A 117 11.44 0.11 12.09
CA ALA A 117 12.49 0.46 13.04
C ALA A 117 13.86 -0.08 12.62
N MET A 118 13.93 -1.32 12.13
CA MET A 118 15.16 -1.91 11.59
C MET A 118 15.67 -1.13 10.36
N ALA A 119 14.76 -0.78 9.43
CA ALA A 119 15.10 0.05 8.28
C ALA A 119 15.62 1.43 8.72
N GLY A 120 15.00 2.04 9.74
CA GLY A 120 15.44 3.31 10.31
C GLY A 120 16.83 3.27 10.93
N ILE A 121 17.18 2.19 11.62
CA ILE A 121 18.53 2.00 12.20
C ILE A 121 19.58 1.87 11.10
N GLY A 122 19.28 1.20 9.99
CA GLY A 122 20.23 0.99 8.89
C GLY A 122 20.56 2.24 8.05
N ILE A 123 19.89 3.37 8.29
CA ILE A 123 20.12 4.64 7.59
C ILE A 123 21.17 5.51 8.31
N PHE A 124 21.46 5.23 9.58
CA PHE A 124 22.52 5.86 10.38
C PHE A 124 23.78 4.99 10.44
#